data_AF-A0A7C4SB52-F1
#
_entry.id   AF-A0A7C4SB52-F1
#
_cell.length_a   1.000
_cell.length_b   1.000
_cell.length_c   1.000
_cell.angle_alpha   90.00
_cell.angle_beta   90.00
_cell.angle_gamma   90.00
#
_symmetry.space_group_name_H-M   'P 1'
#
loop_
_entity.id
_entity.type
_entity.pdbx_description
1 polymer ?
#
loop_
_entity_poly.entity_id
_entity_poly.type
_entity_poly.pdbx_seq_one_letter_code
_entity_poly.pdbx_strand_id
1 'polypeptide(L)'
;MSQRIVFIAWMVFGIAPLASGVIETPVATSGSETRKSFFFTARKIGVPVVRARIDIEGAFEEDGKRFYRILAEVRSVEGLRLFFRMNNRFTATMEADTCLPLRYAKEIDQGGLLFPKKRYHQVLTFDSLHQKVVVEDEGNGEKREISLPPNTYDPLSMFGRCYLREEIQPGQEISMSIFDGLKLRQLVFHPRRENL
;
A
#
# COMPACT_ATOMS: atom_id res chain seq x y z
N MET A 1 10.04 12.32 -11.26
CA MET A 1 9.23 11.98 -10.05
C MET A 1 8.63 10.57 -10.13
N SER A 2 8.87 9.84 -11.24
CA SER A 2 8.13 8.63 -11.61
C SER A 2 8.52 7.36 -10.85
N GLN A 3 9.82 7.13 -10.57
CA GLN A 3 10.28 5.89 -9.89
C GLN A 3 10.19 5.91 -8.35
N ARG A 4 9.97 7.07 -7.74
CA ARG A 4 10.09 7.31 -6.28
C ARG A 4 9.00 6.64 -5.45
N ILE A 5 7.88 6.29 -6.08
CA ILE A 5 6.65 5.80 -5.46
C ILE A 5 6.37 4.33 -5.87
N VAL A 6 7.14 3.84 -6.84
CA VAL A 6 6.88 2.61 -7.58
C VAL A 6 6.98 1.38 -6.69
N PHE A 7 7.97 1.33 -5.79
CA PHE A 7 8.30 0.13 -5.02
C PHE A 7 7.30 -0.22 -3.93
N ILE A 8 6.68 0.78 -3.31
CA ILE A 8 5.72 0.56 -2.22
C ILE A 8 4.40 0.01 -2.77
N ALA A 9 4.00 0.43 -3.98
CA ALA A 9 2.85 -0.14 -4.67
C ALA A 9 3.00 -1.66 -4.90
N TRP A 10 4.20 -2.18 -5.20
CA TRP A 10 4.43 -3.63 -5.34
C TRP A 10 4.12 -4.42 -4.05
N MET A 11 4.43 -3.85 -2.88
CA MET A 11 4.17 -4.50 -1.59
C MET A 11 2.68 -4.52 -1.25
N VAL A 12 1.91 -3.52 -1.70
CA VAL A 12 0.44 -3.51 -1.58
C VAL A 12 -0.19 -4.65 -2.37
N PHE A 13 0.40 -5.08 -3.50
CA PHE A 13 -0.22 -6.06 -4.40
C PHE A 13 0.08 -7.54 -4.10
N GLY A 14 1.05 -7.85 -3.23
CA GLY A 14 1.34 -9.23 -2.83
C GLY A 14 1.79 -10.16 -3.97
N ILE A 15 2.35 -9.60 -5.05
CA ILE A 15 2.85 -10.36 -6.21
C ILE A 15 4.39 -10.43 -6.15
N ALA A 16 4.95 -11.61 -5.84
CA ALA A 16 6.39 -11.89 -5.99
C ALA A 16 6.69 -12.44 -7.41
N PRO A 17 7.97 -12.51 -7.82
CA PRO A 17 8.57 -11.78 -8.93
C PRO A 17 8.36 -12.47 -10.31
N LEU A 18 7.34 -12.06 -11.08
CA LEU A 18 7.23 -12.44 -12.50
C LEU A 18 6.79 -11.27 -13.40
N ALA A 19 6.78 -10.06 -12.87
CA ALA A 19 6.44 -8.88 -13.65
C ALA A 19 7.74 -8.11 -13.95
N SER A 20 8.18 -8.15 -15.20
CA SER A 20 8.93 -7.05 -15.77
C SER A 20 7.96 -5.88 -15.94
N GLY A 21 7.71 -5.18 -14.84
CA GLY A 21 6.79 -4.05 -14.81
C GLY A 21 7.53 -2.77 -15.14
N VAL A 22 7.43 -2.30 -16.39
CA VAL A 22 7.53 -0.86 -16.64
C VAL A 22 6.22 -0.27 -16.14
N ILE A 23 6.29 0.41 -14.99
CA ILE A 23 5.16 1.10 -14.38
C ILE A 23 5.08 2.47 -15.05
N GLU A 24 3.96 2.71 -15.73
CA GLU A 24 3.68 3.99 -16.35
C GLU A 24 3.56 5.09 -15.30
N THR A 25 4.04 6.26 -15.68
CA THR A 25 4.22 7.47 -14.89
C THR A 25 2.93 7.84 -14.14
N PRO A 26 2.99 8.16 -12.83
CA PRO A 26 1.83 8.66 -12.10
C PRO A 26 1.33 9.95 -12.76
N VAL A 27 0.09 9.94 -13.26
CA VAL A 27 -0.62 11.16 -13.68
C VAL A 27 -1.29 11.73 -12.44
N ALA A 28 -0.68 12.76 -11.86
CA ALA A 28 -1.31 13.56 -10.81
C ALA A 28 -2.38 14.44 -11.46
N THR A 29 -3.65 14.06 -11.35
CA THR A 29 -4.76 14.94 -11.71
C THR A 29 -5.02 15.87 -10.52
N SER A 30 -4.68 17.16 -10.67
CA SER A 30 -5.04 18.17 -9.67
C SER A 30 -6.55 18.45 -9.76
N GLY A 31 -7.34 17.72 -8.96
CA GLY A 31 -8.76 17.98 -8.78
C GLY A 31 -9.07 18.17 -7.31
N SER A 32 -9.39 19.42 -6.92
CA SER A 32 -9.69 19.89 -5.55
C SER A 32 -8.54 19.68 -4.55
N GLU A 33 -8.18 20.72 -3.78
CA GLU A 33 -7.05 20.76 -2.83
C GLU A 33 -7.04 19.68 -1.72
N THR A 34 -8.00 18.75 -1.74
CA THR A 34 -8.30 17.80 -0.67
C THR A 34 -7.99 16.33 -0.99
N ARG A 35 -7.59 15.95 -2.21
CA ARG A 35 -7.26 14.55 -2.53
C ARG A 35 -6.19 14.44 -3.61
N LYS A 36 -5.22 13.57 -3.39
CA LYS A 36 -4.17 13.26 -4.36
C LYS A 36 -4.29 11.81 -4.82
N SER A 37 -4.37 11.59 -6.13
CA SER A 37 -4.53 10.27 -6.73
C SER A 37 -3.29 9.84 -7.50
N PHE A 38 -2.96 8.56 -7.41
CA PHE A 38 -1.85 7.89 -8.09
C PHE A 38 -2.38 6.66 -8.80
N PHE A 39 -1.97 6.46 -10.04
CA PHE A 39 -2.41 5.34 -10.87
C PHE A 39 -1.20 4.50 -11.28
N PHE A 40 -1.37 3.18 -11.19
CA PHE A 40 -0.33 2.21 -11.52
C PHE A 40 -0.90 1.13 -12.42
N THR A 41 -0.09 0.67 -13.37
CA THR A 41 -0.38 -0.50 -14.20
C THR A 41 0.75 -1.50 -14.07
N ALA A 42 0.44 -2.71 -13.61
CA ALA A 42 1.38 -3.83 -13.61
C ALA A 42 1.21 -4.64 -14.89
N ARG A 43 2.34 -4.97 -15.52
CA ARG A 43 2.41 -5.74 -16.77
C ARG A 43 3.12 -7.09 -16.53
N LYS A 44 2.68 -8.14 -17.22
CA LYS A 44 3.34 -9.45 -17.29
C LYS A 44 3.66 -9.73 -18.75
N ILE A 45 4.95 -9.88 -19.08
CA ILE A 45 5.43 -10.08 -20.46
C ILE A 45 4.86 -9.00 -21.39
N GLY A 46 4.96 -7.73 -20.99
CA GLY A 46 4.45 -6.58 -21.74
C GLY A 46 2.93 -6.35 -21.68
N VAL A 47 2.15 -7.36 -21.31
CA VAL A 47 0.67 -7.30 -21.26
C VAL A 47 0.20 -6.74 -19.91
N PRO A 48 -0.64 -5.69 -19.88
CA PRO A 48 -1.26 -5.21 -18.64
C PRO A 48 -2.10 -6.30 -17.98
N VAL A 49 -1.89 -6.54 -16.69
CA VAL A 49 -2.61 -7.56 -15.91
C VAL A 49 -3.42 -6.98 -14.76
N VAL A 50 -2.88 -5.92 -14.13
CA VAL A 50 -3.49 -5.28 -12.95
C VAL A 50 -3.38 -3.77 -13.09
N ARG A 51 -4.43 -3.07 -12.69
CA ARG A 51 -4.44 -1.63 -12.45
C ARG A 51 -4.62 -1.38 -10.97
N ALA A 52 -3.94 -0.38 -10.46
CA ALA A 52 -4.12 0.08 -9.11
C ALA A 52 -4.29 1.59 -9.06
N ARG A 53 -5.08 2.04 -8.11
CA ARG A 53 -5.28 3.44 -7.77
C ARG A 53 -4.97 3.59 -6.29
N ILE A 54 -4.14 4.57 -5.92
CA ILE A 54 -3.92 4.97 -4.54
C ILE A 54 -4.40 6.41 -4.42
N ASP A 55 -5.17 6.71 -3.38
CA ASP A 55 -5.61 8.05 -3.05
C ASP A 55 -5.13 8.40 -1.65
N ILE A 56 -4.55 9.59 -1.51
CA ILE A 56 -4.30 10.21 -0.21
C ILE A 56 -5.35 11.31 -0.06
N GLU A 57 -6.26 11.13 0.89
CA GLU A 57 -7.21 12.15 1.28
C GLU A 57 -6.51 13.21 2.15
N GLY A 58 -7.02 14.44 2.13
CA GLY A 58 -6.56 15.53 2.96
C GLY A 58 -6.66 15.20 4.45
N ALA A 59 -5.84 15.86 5.26
CA ALA A 59 -5.86 15.62 6.70
C ALA A 59 -7.25 15.96 7.27
N PHE A 60 -7.78 15.09 8.13
CA PHE A 60 -8.99 15.31 8.90
C PHE A 60 -8.68 15.35 10.40
N GLU A 61 -9.53 16.00 11.18
CA GLU A 61 -9.35 16.15 12.63
C GLU A 61 -10.35 15.29 13.40
N GLU A 62 -9.89 14.60 14.42
CA GLU A 62 -10.69 13.80 15.36
C GLU A 62 -10.02 13.87 16.74
N ASP A 63 -10.79 14.18 17.79
CA ASP A 63 -10.30 14.36 19.17
C ASP A 63 -9.07 15.28 19.30
N GLY A 64 -9.03 16.37 18.52
CA GLY A 64 -7.92 17.34 18.52
C GLY A 64 -6.62 16.83 17.88
N LYS A 65 -6.66 15.68 17.21
CA LYS A 65 -5.54 15.10 16.45
C LYS A 65 -5.86 15.09 14.97
N ARG A 66 -4.83 15.25 14.15
CA ARG A 66 -4.96 15.22 12.68
C ARG A 66 -4.54 13.86 12.14
N PHE A 67 -5.24 13.40 11.12
CA PHE A 67 -5.02 12.09 10.51
C PHE A 67 -5.09 12.17 8.99
N TYR A 68 -4.33 11.32 8.32
CA TYR A 68 -4.49 11.05 6.89
C TYR A 68 -5.24 9.74 6.69
N ARG A 69 -6.08 9.69 5.64
CA ARG A 69 -6.64 8.46 5.12
C ARG A 69 -6.07 8.17 3.74
N ILE A 70 -5.58 6.94 3.56
CA ILE A 70 -4.99 6.48 2.31
C ILE A 70 -5.78 5.27 1.84
N LEU A 71 -6.32 5.36 0.63
CA LEU A 71 -7.14 4.33 0.02
C LEU A 71 -6.37 3.72 -1.15
N ALA A 72 -6.42 2.41 -1.31
CA ALA A 72 -5.95 1.77 -2.52
C ALA A 72 -6.97 0.79 -3.09
N GLU A 73 -7.21 0.86 -4.39
CA GLU A 73 -8.02 -0.07 -5.14
C GLU A 73 -7.15 -0.81 -6.15
N VAL A 74 -7.32 -2.13 -6.25
CA VAL A 74 -6.50 -2.99 -7.11
C VAL A 74 -7.40 -3.92 -7.89
N ARG A 75 -7.38 -3.79 -9.21
CA ARG A 75 -8.28 -4.51 -10.12
C ARG A 75 -7.52 -5.20 -11.23
N SER A 76 -7.89 -6.43 -11.55
CA SER A 76 -7.42 -7.05 -12.80
C SER A 76 -8.07 -6.37 -14.01
N VAL A 77 -7.37 -6.37 -15.15
CA VAL A 77 -7.91 -5.81 -16.40
C VAL A 77 -9.05 -6.68 -16.94
N GLU A 78 -10.04 -6.06 -17.58
CA GLU A 78 -11.31 -6.72 -17.93
C GLU A 78 -11.13 -7.98 -18.80
N GLY A 79 -10.26 -7.93 -19.82
CA GLY A 79 -10.02 -9.05 -20.73
C GLY A 79 -9.37 -10.29 -20.09
N LEU A 80 -8.88 -10.20 -18.85
CA LEU A 80 -8.24 -11.33 -18.14
C LEU A 80 -9.06 -11.83 -16.94
N ARG A 81 -10.22 -11.23 -16.65
CA ARG A 81 -11.02 -11.52 -15.43
C ARG A 81 -11.43 -12.99 -15.28
N LEU A 82 -11.64 -13.71 -16.38
CA LEU A 82 -12.00 -15.14 -16.33
C LEU A 82 -10.87 -16.01 -15.76
N PHE A 83 -9.64 -15.74 -16.19
CA PHE A 83 -8.46 -16.49 -15.75
C PHE A 83 -7.92 -15.97 -14.41
N PHE A 84 -8.00 -14.65 -14.21
CA PHE A 84 -7.51 -13.94 -13.05
C PHE A 84 -8.37 -12.72 -12.72
N ARG A 85 -9.10 -12.82 -11.62
CA ARG A 85 -9.88 -11.76 -11.01
C ARG A 85 -9.16 -11.26 -9.76
N MET A 86 -8.93 -9.95 -9.71
CA MET A 86 -8.56 -9.24 -8.50
C MET A 86 -9.47 -8.01 -8.37
N ASN A 87 -10.01 -7.79 -7.18
CA ASN A 87 -10.77 -6.60 -6.80
C ASN A 87 -10.55 -6.33 -5.32
N ASN A 88 -9.32 -5.92 -4.99
CA ASN A 88 -8.93 -5.67 -3.62
C ASN A 88 -9.10 -4.20 -3.28
N ARG A 89 -9.40 -3.94 -2.01
CA ARG A 89 -9.43 -2.60 -1.42
C ARG A 89 -8.58 -2.59 -0.18
N PHE A 90 -7.88 -1.50 0.02
CA PHE A 90 -7.01 -1.30 1.17
C PHE A 90 -7.25 0.10 1.71
N THR A 91 -7.29 0.23 3.02
CA THR A 91 -7.50 1.51 3.69
C THR A 91 -6.52 1.62 4.85
N ALA A 92 -5.67 2.64 4.84
CA ALA A 92 -4.83 3.00 5.96
C ALA A 92 -5.26 4.34 6.57
N THR A 93 -5.16 4.42 7.90
CA THR A 93 -5.24 5.65 8.67
C THR A 93 -3.93 5.82 9.42
N MET A 94 -3.36 7.02 9.37
CA MET A 94 -2.13 7.37 10.09
C MET A 94 -2.22 8.77 10.68
N GLU A 95 -1.47 8.99 11.77
CA GLU A 95 -1.39 10.30 12.41
C GLU A 95 -0.63 11.29 11.52
N ALA A 96 -1.12 12.53 11.39
CA ALA A 96 -0.64 13.45 10.35
C ALA A 96 0.74 14.04 10.65
N ASP A 97 1.07 14.29 11.91
CA ASP A 97 2.33 14.97 12.27
C ASP A 97 3.49 13.98 12.32
N THR A 98 3.25 12.79 12.88
CA THR A 98 4.28 11.75 12.96
C THR A 98 4.30 10.81 11.75
N CYS A 99 3.22 10.72 10.98
CA CYS A 99 2.96 9.69 9.95
C CYS A 99 2.88 8.25 10.51
N LEU A 100 2.78 8.06 11.83
CA LEU A 100 2.72 6.72 12.41
C LEU A 100 1.42 6.00 12.04
N PRO A 101 1.48 4.70 11.70
CA PRO A 101 0.30 3.93 11.33
C PRO A 101 -0.61 3.76 12.56
N LEU A 102 -1.92 3.78 12.33
CA LEU A 102 -2.93 3.52 13.36
C LEU A 102 -3.78 2.32 12.99
N ARG A 103 -4.26 2.28 11.75
CA ARG A 103 -5.15 1.22 11.27
C ARG A 103 -4.89 0.92 9.81
N TYR A 104 -4.87 -0.37 9.46
CA TYR A 104 -4.80 -0.83 8.08
C TYR A 104 -5.81 -1.95 7.85
N ALA A 105 -6.76 -1.73 6.94
CA ALA A 105 -7.76 -2.71 6.55
C ALA A 105 -7.49 -3.22 5.13
N LYS A 106 -7.71 -4.52 4.95
CA LYS A 106 -7.53 -5.26 3.70
C LYS A 106 -8.82 -5.99 3.36
N GLU A 107 -9.49 -5.55 2.31
CA GLU A 107 -10.60 -6.29 1.70
C GLU A 107 -10.05 -7.01 0.46
N ILE A 108 -9.95 -8.33 0.53
CA ILE A 108 -9.43 -9.14 -0.56
C ILE A 108 -10.58 -9.86 -1.24
N ASP A 109 -10.65 -9.72 -2.57
CA ASP A 109 -11.52 -10.51 -3.43
C ASP A 109 -10.73 -10.90 -4.70
N GLN A 110 -10.25 -12.14 -4.68
CA GLN A 110 -9.41 -12.71 -5.73
C GLN A 110 -9.88 -14.11 -6.13
N GLY A 111 -9.62 -14.51 -7.37
CA GLY A 111 -9.87 -15.86 -7.85
C GLY A 111 -9.77 -15.93 -9.37
N GLY A 112 -10.24 -17.03 -9.96
CA GLY A 112 -10.22 -17.25 -11.41
C GLY A 112 -9.85 -18.69 -11.71
N LEU A 113 -9.86 -19.07 -13.00
CA LEU A 113 -9.57 -20.45 -13.39
C LEU A 113 -8.16 -20.91 -12.96
N LEU A 114 -7.20 -19.98 -12.92
CA LEU A 114 -5.79 -20.28 -12.65
C LEU A 114 -5.34 -19.98 -11.21
N PHE A 115 -6.23 -19.44 -10.35
CA PHE A 115 -5.86 -18.96 -9.03
C PHE A 115 -6.88 -19.33 -7.95
N PRO A 116 -6.44 -19.75 -6.76
CA PRO A 116 -7.34 -20.04 -5.65
C PRO A 116 -8.22 -18.83 -5.31
N LYS A 117 -9.50 -19.10 -5.03
CA LYS A 117 -10.41 -18.07 -4.55
C LYS A 117 -9.99 -17.63 -3.16
N LYS A 118 -9.77 -16.33 -2.97
CA LYS A 118 -9.52 -15.69 -1.68
C LYS A 118 -10.53 -14.58 -1.49
N ARG A 119 -11.33 -14.68 -0.44
CA ARG A 119 -12.27 -13.63 -0.05
C ARG A 119 -12.22 -13.45 1.46
N TYR A 120 -11.63 -12.36 1.93
CA TYR A 120 -11.49 -12.09 3.35
C TYR A 120 -11.38 -10.60 3.63
N HIS A 121 -11.69 -10.22 4.85
CA HIS A 121 -11.43 -8.90 5.40
C HIS A 121 -10.55 -9.05 6.64
N GLN A 122 -9.47 -8.28 6.69
CA GLN A 122 -8.50 -8.29 7.79
C GLN A 122 -8.19 -6.86 8.21
N VAL A 123 -8.16 -6.60 9.50
CA VAL A 123 -7.84 -5.29 10.09
C VAL A 123 -6.60 -5.42 10.96
N LEU A 124 -5.66 -4.50 10.78
CA LEU A 124 -4.49 -4.31 11.62
C LEU A 124 -4.66 -3.02 12.41
N THR A 125 -4.48 -3.09 13.72
CA THR A 125 -4.45 -1.92 14.60
C THR A 125 -3.07 -1.81 15.20
N PHE A 126 -2.37 -0.73 14.88
CA PHE A 126 -0.98 -0.49 15.27
C PHE A 126 -0.92 0.27 16.59
N ASP A 127 -0.10 -0.22 17.50
CA ASP A 127 0.28 0.46 18.73
C ASP A 127 1.79 0.73 18.65
N SER A 128 2.12 1.87 18.05
CA SER A 128 3.50 2.27 17.81
C SER A 128 4.26 2.56 19.11
N LEU A 129 3.55 2.90 20.20
CA LEU A 129 4.14 3.15 21.52
C LEU A 129 4.62 1.86 22.16
N HIS A 130 3.79 0.82 22.14
CA HIS A 130 4.10 -0.49 22.71
C HIS A 130 4.69 -1.48 21.69
N GLN A 131 5.05 -1.00 20.49
CA GLN A 131 5.72 -1.78 19.45
C GLN A 131 4.97 -3.07 19.08
N LYS A 132 3.66 -2.96 18.91
CA LYS A 132 2.80 -4.11 18.63
C LYS A 132 1.72 -3.80 17.61
N VAL A 133 1.20 -4.85 17.00
CA VAL A 133 0.03 -4.79 16.13
C VAL A 133 -0.96 -5.86 16.55
N VAL A 134 -2.22 -5.48 16.57
CA VAL A 134 -3.35 -6.40 16.72
C VAL A 134 -3.86 -6.70 15.32
N VAL A 135 -3.90 -7.97 14.94
CA VAL A 135 -4.45 -8.46 13.67
C VAL A 135 -5.76 -9.15 13.94
N GLU A 136 -6.82 -8.69 13.27
CA GLU A 136 -8.18 -9.20 13.37
C GLU A 136 -8.64 -9.72 12.00
N ASP A 137 -8.88 -11.02 11.91
CA ASP A 137 -9.41 -11.69 10.73
C ASP A 137 -10.95 -11.81 10.90
N GLU A 138 -11.71 -10.89 10.28
CA GLU A 138 -13.17 -10.82 10.50
C GLU A 138 -13.93 -12.08 10.02
N GLY A 139 -13.36 -12.85 9.10
CA GLY A 139 -13.99 -14.05 8.56
C GLY A 139 -14.08 -15.22 9.55
N ASN A 140 -13.20 -15.26 10.55
CA ASN A 140 -13.16 -16.32 11.57
C ASN A 140 -13.16 -15.78 13.01
N GLY A 141 -13.12 -14.45 13.20
CA GLY A 141 -13.07 -13.80 14.50
C GLY A 141 -11.73 -13.98 15.23
N GLU A 142 -10.70 -14.46 14.53
CA GLU A 142 -9.37 -14.65 15.12
C GLU A 142 -8.71 -13.29 15.34
N LYS A 143 -8.21 -13.09 16.55
CA LYS A 143 -7.47 -11.91 16.96
C LYS A 143 -6.12 -12.35 17.52
N ARG A 144 -5.04 -11.81 16.96
CA ARG A 144 -3.68 -12.09 17.40
C ARG A 144 -2.90 -10.80 17.60
N GLU A 145 -2.13 -10.76 18.69
CA GLU A 145 -1.19 -9.68 18.96
C GLU A 145 0.21 -10.11 18.52
N ILE A 146 0.91 -9.23 17.82
CA ILE A 146 2.24 -9.49 17.28
C ILE A 146 3.15 -8.32 17.66
N SER A 147 4.28 -8.62 18.30
CA SER A 147 5.34 -7.64 18.54
C SER A 147 6.03 -7.30 17.22
N LEU A 148 6.21 -6.00 16.96
CA LEU A 148 6.87 -5.47 15.77
C LEU A 148 8.12 -4.67 16.16
N PRO A 149 9.16 -4.64 15.33
CA PRO A 149 10.23 -3.67 15.50
C PRO A 149 9.68 -2.22 15.50
N PRO A 150 10.36 -1.27 16.16
CA PRO A 150 10.01 0.14 16.07
C PRO A 150 9.99 0.62 14.62
N ASN A 151 9.19 1.65 14.34
CA ASN A 151 9.06 2.23 13.00
C ASN A 151 8.62 1.21 11.93
N THR A 152 7.75 0.27 12.29
CA THR A 152 7.09 -0.63 11.35
C THR A 152 5.77 -0.06 10.89
N TYR A 153 5.55 -0.03 9.57
CA TYR A 153 4.36 0.55 8.93
C TYR A 153 3.57 -0.53 8.18
N ASP A 154 2.30 -0.31 7.90
CA ASP A 154 1.65 -1.03 6.82
C ASP A 154 2.10 -0.46 5.44
N PRO A 155 1.84 -1.18 4.34
CA PRO A 155 2.25 -0.73 3.00
C PRO A 155 1.74 0.66 2.61
N LEU A 156 0.51 1.02 2.97
CA LEU A 156 -0.07 2.31 2.58
C LEU A 156 0.40 3.46 3.49
N SER A 157 0.56 3.24 4.79
CA SER A 157 1.17 4.25 5.65
C SER A 157 2.64 4.50 5.31
N MET A 158 3.39 3.47 4.90
CA MET A 158 4.74 3.69 4.36
C MET A 158 4.70 4.54 3.08
N PHE A 159 3.77 4.25 2.16
CA PHE A 159 3.56 5.07 0.97
C PHE A 159 3.27 6.53 1.33
N GLY A 160 2.33 6.74 2.26
CA GLY A 160 1.93 8.05 2.75
C GLY A 160 3.10 8.82 3.34
N ARG A 161 3.86 8.19 4.25
CA ARG A 161 5.05 8.78 4.87
C ARG A 161 6.06 9.23 3.83
N CYS A 162 6.43 8.36 2.90
CA CYS A 162 7.40 8.68 1.85
C CYS A 162 6.91 9.82 0.94
N TYR A 163 5.61 9.91 0.68
CA TYR A 163 5.05 10.96 -0.17
C TYR A 163 4.85 12.30 0.55
N LEU A 164 4.41 12.27 1.81
CA LEU A 164 3.98 13.46 2.55
C LEU A 164 5.11 14.12 3.35
N ARG A 165 6.09 13.34 3.81
CA ARG A 165 7.10 13.81 4.78
C ARG A 165 8.53 13.77 4.25
N GLU A 166 8.87 12.79 3.41
CA GLU A 166 10.26 12.58 3.02
C GLU A 166 10.60 13.33 1.74
N GLU A 167 11.53 14.28 1.83
CA GLU A 167 12.22 14.82 0.66
C GLU A 167 13.27 13.80 0.21
N ILE A 168 12.84 12.82 -0.58
CA ILE A 168 13.70 11.71 -1.02
C ILE A 168 14.74 12.20 -2.03
N GLN A 169 16.00 12.23 -1.60
CA GLN A 169 17.12 12.59 -2.47
C GLN A 169 17.64 11.36 -3.24
N PRO A 170 18.07 11.52 -4.51
CA PRO A 170 18.69 10.42 -5.23
C PRO A 170 19.95 9.91 -4.52
N GLY A 171 20.09 8.59 -4.39
CA GLY A 171 21.19 7.95 -3.66
C GLY A 171 20.98 7.83 -2.14
N GLN A 172 19.93 8.44 -1.57
CA GLN A 172 19.59 8.28 -0.16
C GLN A 172 19.06 6.87 0.12
N GLU A 173 19.63 6.17 1.10
CA GLU A 173 19.06 4.90 1.55
C GLU A 173 17.84 5.14 2.44
N ILE A 174 16.71 4.53 2.10
CA ILE A 174 15.50 4.57 2.92
C ILE A 174 15.26 3.17 3.47
N SER A 175 15.56 3.00 4.75
CA SER A 175 15.24 1.78 5.50
C SER A 175 13.75 1.73 5.82
N MET A 176 13.11 0.64 5.41
CA MET A 176 11.68 0.42 5.57
C MET A 176 11.44 -0.88 6.33
N SER A 177 10.62 -0.80 7.38
CA SER A 177 10.04 -1.95 8.06
C SER A 177 8.55 -1.96 7.78
N ILE A 178 8.06 -2.99 7.11
CA ILE A 178 6.67 -3.07 6.63
C ILE A 178 6.03 -4.39 7.05
N PHE A 179 4.86 -4.31 7.68
CA PHE A 179 4.07 -5.48 8.06
C PHE A 179 2.71 -5.46 7.35
N ASP A 180 2.42 -6.50 6.56
CA ASP A 180 1.22 -6.57 5.71
C ASP A 180 0.06 -7.40 6.32
N GLY A 181 0.18 -7.78 7.59
CA GLY A 181 -0.77 -8.65 8.31
C GLY A 181 -0.42 -10.13 8.26
N LEU A 182 0.52 -10.51 7.39
CA LEU A 182 1.02 -11.87 7.25
C LEU A 182 2.53 -11.96 7.45
N LYS A 183 3.29 -11.01 6.91
CA LYS A 183 4.75 -11.03 6.92
C LYS A 183 5.34 -9.66 7.20
N LEU A 184 6.37 -9.65 8.06
CA LEU A 184 7.27 -8.53 8.24
C LEU A 184 8.33 -8.54 7.14
N ARG A 185 8.54 -7.39 6.51
CA ARG A 185 9.54 -7.15 5.47
C ARG A 185 10.41 -5.99 5.90
N GLN A 186 11.71 -6.24 6.00
CA GLN A 186 12.72 -5.22 6.21
C GLN A 186 13.53 -5.10 4.92
N LEU A 187 13.63 -3.88 4.40
CA LEU A 187 14.28 -3.60 3.13
C LEU A 187 14.85 -2.19 3.10
N VAL A 188 15.80 -1.98 2.21
CA VAL A 188 16.39 -0.67 1.93
C VAL A 188 16.03 -0.29 0.51
N PHE A 189 15.43 0.90 0.35
CA PHE A 189 15.13 1.46 -0.96
C PHE A 189 16.23 2.45 -1.37
N HIS A 190 16.73 2.27 -2.60
CA HIS A 190 17.71 3.16 -3.21
C HIS A 190 17.05 3.93 -4.38
N PRO A 191 16.61 5.17 -4.17
CA PRO A 191 16.07 6.03 -5.22
C PRO A 191 17.18 6.36 -6.22
N ARG A 192 17.02 5.92 -7.48
CA ARG A 192 17.94 6.25 -8.56
C ARG A 192 17.56 7.58 -9.21
N ARG A 193 18.55 8.28 -9.77
CA ARG A 193 18.29 9.37 -10.73
C ARG A 193 17.75 8.75 -12.01
N GLU A 194 16.69 9.37 -12.52
CA GLU A 194 16.18 9.10 -13.86
C GLU A 194 17.16 9.80 -14.81
N ASN A 195 17.95 9.03 -15.57
CA ASN A 195 18.68 9.61 -16.70
C ASN A 195 17.63 9.88 -17.78
N LEU A 196 17.32 11.16 -17.99
CA LEU A 196 16.48 11.64 -19.09
C LEU A 196 17.16 11.34 -20.44
#